data_AF-A0A1Y2ZY36-F1
#
_entry.id   AF-A0A1Y2ZY36-F1
#
_cell.length_a   1.000
_cell.length_b   1.000
_cell.length_c   1.000
_cell.angle_alpha   90.00
_cell.angle_beta   90.00
_cell.angle_gamma   90.00
#
_symmetry.space_group_name_H-M   'P 1'
#
loop_
_entity.id
_entity.type
_entity.pdbx_description
1 polymer ?
#
loop_
_entity_poly.entity_id
_entity_poly.type
_entity_poly.pdbx_seq_one_letter_code
_entity_poly.pdbx_strand_id
1 'polypeptide(L)' 'MLWGIIDAWVCQLPAEAFQQILPMLRRTFSTFDAPIRRQMGERVQHNQAVLPKTTAITEHNSETAKAVLPLLARILGLDT' A
#
# COMPACT_ATOMS: atom_id res chain seq x y z
N MET A 1 10.28 -1.49 -1.16
CA MET A 1 9.17 -1.06 -0.28
C MET A 1 7.94 -0.49 -1.01
N LEU A 2 7.99 -0.17 -2.33
CA LEU A 2 6.80 0.33 -3.04
C LEU A 2 5.78 -0.78 -3.37
N TRP A 3 6.27 -1.94 -3.81
CA TRP A 3 5.42 -3.07 -4.22
C TRP A 3 4.44 -3.51 -3.14
N GLY A 4 4.92 -3.72 -1.91
CA GLY A 4 4.06 -4.13 -0.79
C GLY A 4 2.99 -3.11 -0.41
N ILE A 5 3.24 -1.81 -0.64
CA ILE A 5 2.26 -0.76 -0.38
C ILE A 5 1.15 -0.80 -1.44
N ILE A 6 1.53 -0.94 -2.72
CA ILE A 6 0.56 -1.05 -3.82
C ILE A 6 -0.27 -2.33 -3.66
N ASP A 7 0.38 -3.45 -3.35
CA ASP A 7 -0.27 -4.75 -3.16
C ASP A 7 -1.26 -4.71 -1.99
N ALA A 8 -0.87 -4.16 -0.84
CA ALA A 8 -1.76 -4.00 0.31
C ALA A 8 -2.93 -3.06 0.01
N TRP A 9 -2.68 -1.94 -0.68
CA TRP A 9 -3.74 -1.00 -1.07
C TRP A 9 -4.75 -1.66 -2.02
N VAL A 10 -4.27 -2.35 -3.07
CA VAL A 10 -5.15 -3.06 -4.02
C VAL A 10 -5.97 -4.13 -3.30
N CYS A 11 -5.37 -4.88 -2.38
CA CYS A 11 -6.06 -5.91 -1.59
C CYS A 11 -7.12 -5.33 -0.63
N GLN A 12 -7.02 -4.06 -0.22
CA GLN A 12 -7.96 -3.41 0.70
C GLN A 12 -9.15 -2.77 -0.03
N LEU A 13 -9.13 -2.68 -1.36
CA LEU A 13 -10.21 -2.04 -2.11
C LEU A 13 -11.49 -2.88 -2.13
N PRO A 14 -12.66 -2.26 -1.97
CA PRO A 14 -13.94 -2.94 -2.21
C PRO A 14 -14.06 -3.31 -3.69
N ALA A 15 -14.81 -4.38 -3.99
CA ALA A 15 -14.94 -4.94 -5.33
C ALA A 15 -15.36 -3.88 -6.38
N GLU A 16 -16.29 -3.00 -6.03
CA GLU A 16 -16.76 -1.89 -6.88
C GLU A 16 -15.60 -0.95 -7.27
N ALA A 17 -14.80 -0.51 -6.30
CA ALA A 17 -13.68 0.39 -6.53
C ALA A 17 -12.56 -0.32 -7.31
N PHE A 18 -12.31 -1.59 -7.02
CA PHE A 18 -11.34 -2.40 -7.77
C PHE A 18 -11.71 -2.48 -9.26
N GLN A 19 -12.98 -2.73 -9.58
CA GLN A 19 -13.45 -2.76 -10.97
C GLN A 19 -13.27 -1.42 -11.69
N GLN A 20 -13.43 -0.30 -10.98
CA GLN A 20 -13.24 1.04 -11.54
C GLN A 20 -11.78 1.37 -11.84
N ILE A 21 -10.83 0.89 -11.03
CA ILE A 21 -9.40 1.18 -11.22
C ILE A 21 -8.70 0.20 -12.19
N LEU A 22 -9.26 -1.00 -12.39
CA LEU A 22 -8.70 -2.05 -13.25
C LEU A 22 -8.32 -1.56 -14.67
N PRO A 23 -9.14 -0.76 -15.38
CA PRO A 23 -8.81 -0.28 -16.71
C PRO A 23 -7.55 0.58 -16.74
N MET A 24 -7.39 1.47 -15.76
CA MET A 24 -6.20 2.32 -15.62
C MET A 24 -4.96 1.49 -15.29
N LEU A 25 -5.11 0.56 -14.35
CA LEU A 25 -4.05 -0.34 -13.93
C LEU A 25 -3.57 -1.24 -15.09
N ARG A 26 -4.50 -1.80 -15.87
CA ARG A 26 -4.18 -2.60 -17.05
C ARG A 26 -3.42 -1.76 -18.08
N ARG A 27 -3.84 -0.50 -18.30
CA ARG A 27 -3.18 0.40 -19.26
C ARG A 27 -1.75 0.72 -18.82
N THR A 28 -1.53 1.08 -17.56
CA THR A 28 -0.17 1.38 -17.05
C THR A 28 0.74 0.16 -17.10
N PHE A 29 0.24 -1.02 -16.69
CA PHE A 29 1.03 -2.25 -16.79
C PHE A 29 1.33 -2.69 -18.22
N SER A 30 0.44 -2.38 -19.17
CA SER A 30 0.66 -2.69 -20.59
C SER A 30 1.77 -1.85 -21.22
N THR A 31 2.03 -0.65 -20.68
CA THR A 31 3.12 0.24 -21.14
C THR A 31 4.50 -0.29 -20.76
N PHE A 32 4.62 -1.14 -19.73
CA PHE A 32 5.91 -1.73 -19.36
C PHE A 32 6.32 -2.84 -20.34
N ASP A 33 7.63 -3.00 -20.54
CA ASP A 33 8.17 -4.06 -21.37
C ASP A 33 7.82 -5.47 -20.86
N ALA A 34 7.70 -6.42 -21.79
CA ALA A 34 7.39 -7.82 -21.50
C ALA A 34 8.22 -8.46 -20.35
N PRO A 35 9.56 -8.27 -20.26
CA PRO A 35 10.35 -8.79 -19.13
C PRO A 35 9.95 -8.19 -17.78
N ILE A 36 9.64 -6.89 -17.75
CA ILE A 36 9.23 -6.20 -16.52
C ILE A 36 7.86 -6.72 -16.07
N ARG A 37 6.91 -6.91 -17.00
CA ARG A 37 5.61 -7.53 -16.70
C ARG A 37 5.74 -8.95 -16.14
N ARG A 38 6.65 -9.76 -16.68
CA ARG A 38 6.92 -11.12 -16.17
C ARG A 38 7.49 -11.08 -14.76
N GLN A 39 8.49 -10.24 -14.47
CA GLN A 39 9.01 -10.07 -13.11
C GLN A 39 7.94 -9.61 -12.13
N MET A 40 7.04 -8.71 -12.53
CA MET A 40 5.93 -8.26 -11.68
C MET A 40 4.94 -9.41 -11.42
N GLY A 41 4.57 -10.19 -12.44
CA GLY A 41 3.71 -11.36 -12.29
C GLY A 41 4.33 -12.46 -11.41
N GLU A 42 5.61 -12.75 -11.59
CA GLU A 42 6.37 -13.68 -10.75
C GLU A 42 6.40 -13.20 -9.29
N ARG A 43 6.54 -11.89 -9.04
CA ARG A 43 6.45 -11.34 -7.68
C ARG A 43 5.06 -11.51 -7.07
N VAL A 44 3.97 -11.35 -7.82
CA VAL A 44 2.61 -11.67 -7.32
C VAL A 44 2.51 -13.15 -6.97
N GLN A 45 3.01 -14.03 -7.84
CA GLN A 45 2.89 -15.48 -7.69
C GLN A 45 3.70 -16.02 -6.50
N HIS A 46 4.93 -15.51 -6.30
CA HIS A 46 5.80 -15.90 -5.19
C HIS A 46 5.43 -15.18 -3.89
N ASN A 47 4.81 -14.00 -3.97
CA ASN A 47 4.14 -13.37 -2.84
C ASN A 47 2.73 -13.94 -2.69
N GLN A 48 2.61 -15.28 -2.69
CA GLN A 48 1.48 -15.93 -2.02
C GLN A 48 1.46 -15.33 -0.64
N ALA A 49 0.47 -14.48 -0.39
CA ALA A 49 0.30 -13.81 0.86
C ALA A 49 0.27 -14.88 1.95
N VAL A 50 1.42 -15.11 2.58
CA VAL A 50 1.47 -15.11 4.02
C VAL A 50 0.90 -13.75 4.34
N LEU A 51 -0.44 -13.65 4.38
CA LEU A 51 -1.15 -12.57 5.02
C LEU A 51 -0.32 -12.37 6.27
N PRO A 52 0.39 -11.24 6.43
CA PRO A 52 1.00 -11.00 7.70
C PRO A 52 -0.21 -11.08 8.61
N LYS A 53 -0.26 -12.12 9.45
CA LYS A 53 -1.00 -12.05 10.69
C LYS A 53 -0.54 -10.70 11.20
N THR A 54 -1.41 -9.70 11.18
CA THR A 54 -1.16 -8.47 11.89
C THR A 54 -0.99 -8.96 13.31
N THR A 55 0.23 -9.33 13.68
CA THR A 55 0.68 -9.32 15.04
C THR A 55 0.49 -7.86 15.35
N ALA A 56 -0.65 -7.57 15.99
CA ALA A 56 -0.90 -6.26 16.54
C ALA A 56 0.42 -5.90 17.23
N ILE A 57 1.04 -4.82 16.78
CA ILE A 57 2.22 -4.29 17.45
C ILE A 57 1.64 -3.79 18.77
N THR A 58 1.57 -4.66 19.77
CA THR A 58 0.94 -4.40 21.06
C THR A 58 1.75 -3.37 21.85
N GLU A 59 2.97 -3.06 21.39
CA GLU A 59 3.85 -2.05 21.96
C GLU A 59 3.78 -0.76 21.13
N HIS A 60 2.65 -0.06 21.22
CA HIS A 60 2.56 1.30 20.70
C HIS A 60 3.06 2.27 21.77
N ASN A 61 4.21 2.91 21.55
CA ASN A 61 4.74 3.93 22.46
C ASN A 61 3.92 5.23 22.33
N SER A 62 2.84 5.31 23.11
CA SER A 62 1.91 6.45 23.15
C SER A 62 2.61 7.78 23.47
N GLU A 63 3.66 7.77 24.29
CA GLU A 63 4.45 8.96 24.62
C GLU A 63 5.16 9.50 23.39
N THR A 64 5.83 8.64 22.62
CA THR A 64 6.50 9.04 21.37
C THR A 64 5.48 9.49 20.31
N ALA A 65 4.34 8.81 20.20
CA ALA A 65 3.29 9.19 19.26
C ALA A 65 2.75 10.61 19.53
N LYS A 66 2.54 10.96 20.81
CA LYS A 66 2.08 12.30 21.21
C LYS A 66 3.10 13.39 20.89
N ALA A 67 4.39 13.11 21.03
CA ALA A 67 5.45 14.09 20.76
C ALA A 67 5.51 14.52 19.29
N VAL A 68 5.05 13.68 18.36
CA VAL A 68 5.09 13.95 16.91
C VAL A 68 3.79 14.60 16.39
N LEU A 69 2.69 14.54 17.16
CA LEU A 69 1.40 15.13 16.77
C LEU A 69 1.46 16.64 16.44
N PRO A 70 2.15 17.51 17.20
CA PRO A 70 2.23 18.94 16.87
C PRO A 70 2.96 19.19 15.55
N LEU A 71 3.98 18.38 15.25
CA LEU A 71 4.73 18.48 13.99
C LEU A 71 3.85 18.07 12.80
N LEU A 72 3.07 16.99 12.96
CA LEU A 72 2.11 16.56 11.94
C LEU A 72 0.99 17.58 11.74
N ALA A 73 0.46 18.18 12.81
CA ALA A 73 -0.53 19.26 12.72
C ALA A 73 0.01 20.46 11.93
N ARG A 74 1.28 20.83 12.16
CA ARG A 74 1.99 21.88 11.42
C ARG A 74 2.14 21.57 9.93
N ILE A 75 2.55 20.34 9.59
CA ILE A 75 2.71 19.90 8.19
C ILE A 75 1.36 19.83 7.48
N LEU A 76 0.32 19.39 8.17
CA LEU A 76 -1.03 19.24 7.62
C LEU A 76 -1.83 20.56 7.63
N GLY A 77 -1.28 21.65 8.18
CA GLY A 77 -1.94 22.95 8.26
C GLY A 77 -3.15 22.97 9.18
N LEU A 78 -3.17 22.07 10.18
CA LEU A 78 -4.24 21.96 11.19
C LEU A 78 -4.01 22.89 12.39
N ASP A 79 -2.87 23.60 12.41
CA ASP A 79 -2.59 24.68 13.36
C ASP A 79 -3.30 25.97 12.91
N THR A 80 -4.52 26.20 13.41
CA THR A 80 -5.08 27.54 13.63
C THR A 80 -4.99 27.89 15.10
#